data_AF-A0A844U114-F1
#
_entry.id   AF-A0A844U114-F1
#
_cell.length_a   1.000
_cell.length_b   1.000
_cell.length_c   1.000
_cell.angle_alpha   90.00
_cell.angle_beta   90.00
_cell.angle_gamma   90.00
#
_symmetry.space_group_name_H-M   'P 1'
#
loop_
_entity.id
_entity.type
_entity.pdbx_description
1 polymer ?
#
loop_
_entity_poly.entity_id
_entity_poly.type
_entity_poly.pdbx_seq_one_letter_code
_entity_poly.pdbx_strand_id
1 'polypeptide(L)'
;MKKYIIACTALLGMSFLGHAQVGIGTKNPSPSSLLEITSKDGNQGVILPQVALTSLTSFSPLLERDKDGRDLKTDPRNIGLIIYNTKVDVASSLSAGFYYWTGLEWTKVTDTKTLHSTIKEEITKAIPTLPEVKPGDKGKDLFVTFNGDTKQFSVVENDIDGKPTIKPIDFEELVKRDETKTKFYRRSDAANGTKGAYTEVGVEPGATKNAIIYKYESEKGDFFIDMTHDLYQTIENNETIQHIINETVNEHLSQGGNVYFGDHDADAKTAEILYIINDKDEKQPIDISSSILKIFTDSKEEIIKEIRASIGYDITAKAVFTGNKYQGKDIYKFAGTVGVKAGDAETEGIRMPKDVAVMIGNVLSIKLLDANGNDLGIGVCDIEVAGAKLEFSLGNGMMYRTFPTNQTFDVIVEFVEN
;
A
#
# COMPACT_ATOMS: atom_id res chain seq x y z
N MET A 1 53.97 -30.75 115.91
CA MET A 1 54.18 -31.53 114.68
C MET A 1 53.01 -31.44 113.68
N LYS A 2 51.75 -31.74 114.05
CA LYS A 2 50.59 -31.63 113.14
C LYS A 2 50.40 -30.27 112.44
N LYS A 3 50.69 -29.15 113.13
CA LYS A 3 50.57 -27.79 112.57
C LYS A 3 51.55 -27.51 111.42
N TYR A 4 52.74 -28.11 111.45
CA TYR A 4 53.75 -27.92 110.41
C TYR A 4 53.45 -28.77 109.16
N ILE A 5 52.81 -29.93 109.32
CA ILE A 5 52.39 -30.77 108.18
C ILE A 5 51.29 -30.09 107.37
N ILE A 6 50.28 -29.51 108.03
CA ILE A 6 49.19 -28.78 107.34
C ILE A 6 49.73 -27.57 106.58
N ALA A 7 50.68 -26.84 107.18
CA ALA A 7 51.32 -25.70 106.52
C ALA A 7 52.13 -26.14 105.28
N CYS A 8 52.88 -27.24 105.36
CA CYS A 8 53.61 -27.77 104.21
C CYS A 8 52.68 -28.29 103.10
N THR A 9 51.57 -28.95 103.45
CA THR A 9 50.59 -29.43 102.46
C THR A 9 49.85 -28.26 101.78
N ALA A 10 49.52 -27.21 102.53
CA ALA A 10 48.94 -26.00 101.97
C ALA A 10 49.91 -25.27 101.01
N LEU A 11 51.20 -25.22 101.35
CA LEU A 11 52.21 -24.60 100.49
C LEU A 11 52.42 -25.39 99.19
N LEU A 12 52.47 -26.72 99.26
CA LEU A 12 52.62 -27.60 98.09
C LEU A 12 51.38 -27.55 97.17
N GLY A 13 50.18 -27.38 97.75
CA GLY A 13 48.93 -27.29 96.98
C GLY A 13 48.80 -26.03 96.12
N MET A 14 49.40 -24.91 96.54
CA MET A 14 49.35 -23.64 95.77
C MET A 14 50.16 -23.68 94.48
N SER A 15 51.19 -24.53 94.40
CA SER A 15 52.01 -24.70 93.18
C SER A 15 51.24 -25.33 92.01
N PHE A 16 50.14 -26.05 92.26
CA PHE A 16 49.38 -26.74 91.22
C PHE A 16 48.30 -25.88 90.53
N LEU A 17 48.05 -24.66 91.01
CA LEU A 17 47.01 -23.76 90.47
C LEU A 17 47.58 -22.62 89.59
N GLY A 18 48.90 -22.58 89.37
CA GLY A 18 49.53 -21.59 88.50
C GLY A 18 49.46 -22.01 87.03
N HIS A 19 48.48 -21.50 86.28
CA HIS A 19 48.54 -21.50 84.82
C HIS A 19 49.63 -20.50 84.37
N ALA A 20 50.80 -20.99 83.97
CA ALA A 20 51.84 -20.13 83.41
C ALA A 20 51.49 -19.78 81.95
N GLN A 21 50.93 -18.59 81.72
CA GLN A 21 50.88 -18.02 80.38
C GLN A 21 52.30 -17.63 79.94
N VAL A 22 52.65 -17.91 78.68
CA VAL A 22 53.99 -17.60 78.15
C VAL A 22 53.98 -16.17 77.61
N GLY A 23 54.32 -15.22 78.47
CA GLY A 23 54.67 -13.86 78.09
C GLY A 23 56.18 -13.71 78.05
N ILE A 24 56.75 -13.27 76.92
CA ILE A 24 58.16 -12.87 76.85
C ILE A 24 58.19 -11.33 76.85
N GLY A 25 58.74 -10.75 77.92
CA GLY A 25 58.80 -9.29 78.09
C GLY A 25 57.52 -8.64 78.61
N THR A 26 56.44 -9.41 78.83
CA THR A 26 55.23 -8.98 79.57
C THR A 26 54.97 -9.89 80.77
N LYS A 27 54.53 -9.30 81.89
CA LYS A 27 54.14 -10.04 83.11
C LYS A 27 52.65 -10.40 83.14
N ASN A 28 51.86 -9.84 82.23
CA ASN A 28 50.41 -10.04 82.15
C ASN A 28 50.03 -10.18 80.68
N PRO A 29 50.37 -11.30 80.03
CA PRO A 29 50.00 -11.54 78.64
C PRO A 29 48.47 -11.60 78.50
N SER A 30 47.98 -11.28 77.30
CA SER A 30 46.56 -11.32 76.98
C SER A 30 45.98 -12.72 77.23
N PRO A 31 44.83 -12.86 77.91
CA PRO A 31 44.17 -14.16 78.12
C PRO A 31 43.81 -14.88 76.82
N SER A 32 43.70 -14.16 75.70
CA SER A 32 43.44 -14.72 74.37
C SER A 32 44.71 -15.08 73.60
N SER A 33 45.89 -14.97 74.21
CA SER A 33 47.17 -15.28 73.58
C SER A 33 47.80 -16.54 74.19
N LEU A 34 48.26 -17.45 73.34
CA LEU A 34 49.10 -18.57 73.76
C LEU A 34 50.57 -18.14 73.94
N LEU A 35 51.00 -17.11 73.21
CA LEU A 35 52.31 -16.49 73.28
C LEU A 35 52.17 -14.99 73.00
N GLU A 36 52.60 -14.15 73.93
CA GLU A 36 52.74 -12.71 73.70
C GLU A 36 54.21 -12.30 73.88
N ILE A 37 54.75 -11.59 72.90
CA ILE A 37 56.11 -11.07 72.95
C ILE A 37 56.03 -9.55 72.90
N THR A 38 56.47 -8.91 73.97
CA THR A 38 56.42 -7.45 74.12
C THR A 38 57.83 -6.93 74.39
N SER A 39 58.33 -6.01 73.56
CA SER A 39 59.52 -5.24 73.90
C SER A 39 59.09 -4.03 74.72
N LYS A 40 59.42 -4.00 76.02
CA LYS A 40 59.01 -2.92 76.94
C LYS A 40 59.46 -1.53 76.45
N ASP A 41 60.63 -1.46 75.84
CA ASP A 41 61.21 -0.22 75.30
C ASP A 41 60.97 -0.05 73.79
N GLY A 42 60.24 -0.99 73.16
CA GLY A 42 59.91 -0.96 71.72
C GLY A 42 61.07 -1.21 70.75
N ASN A 43 62.28 -1.51 71.26
CA ASN A 43 63.51 -1.56 70.46
C ASN A 43 63.95 -2.98 70.05
N GLN A 44 63.16 -4.01 70.39
CA GLN A 44 63.47 -5.41 70.09
C GLN A 44 62.34 -6.06 69.30
N GLY A 45 62.70 -6.87 68.31
CA GLY A 45 61.77 -7.67 67.51
C GLY A 45 61.97 -9.17 67.69
N VAL A 46 61.25 -9.96 66.90
CA VAL A 46 61.37 -11.44 66.85
C VAL A 46 61.98 -11.85 65.52
N ILE A 47 63.07 -12.62 65.56
CA ILE A 47 63.62 -13.26 64.37
C ILE A 47 62.96 -14.63 64.22
N LEU A 48 62.17 -14.80 63.15
CA LEU A 48 61.62 -16.09 62.76
C LEU A 48 62.69 -16.97 62.10
N PRO A 49 62.47 -18.31 62.01
CA PRO A 49 63.40 -19.20 61.34
C PRO A 49 63.76 -18.72 59.93
N GLN A 50 65.06 -18.55 59.69
CA GLN A 50 65.60 -18.18 58.39
C GLN A 50 65.90 -19.45 57.60
N VAL A 51 65.24 -19.63 56.47
CA VAL A 51 65.31 -20.84 55.66
C VAL A 51 65.63 -20.48 54.22
N ALA A 52 66.57 -21.17 53.59
CA ALA A 52 66.84 -21.01 52.16
C ALA A 52 65.93 -21.96 51.37
N LEU A 53 64.78 -21.47 50.89
CA LEU A 53 63.88 -22.28 50.08
C LEU A 53 64.52 -22.66 48.74
N THR A 54 64.15 -23.83 48.23
CA THR A 54 64.59 -24.33 46.91
C THR A 54 63.52 -24.17 45.84
N SER A 55 62.24 -24.21 46.22
CA SER A 55 61.07 -24.04 45.36
C SER A 55 59.87 -23.55 46.19
N LEU A 56 58.90 -22.91 45.55
CA LEU A 56 57.63 -22.57 46.19
C LEU A 56 56.75 -23.80 46.46
N THR A 57 56.88 -24.88 45.68
CA THR A 57 56.00 -26.05 45.78
C THR A 57 56.59 -27.22 46.59
N SER A 58 57.84 -27.08 47.04
CA SER A 58 58.52 -28.07 47.88
C SER A 58 58.53 -27.64 49.33
N PHE A 59 58.29 -28.58 50.25
CA PHE A 59 58.38 -28.33 51.68
C PHE A 59 59.85 -28.30 52.16
N SER A 60 60.75 -28.96 51.42
CA SER A 60 62.20 -28.89 51.60
C SER A 60 62.73 -27.44 51.56
N PRO A 61 63.70 -27.07 52.42
CA PRO A 61 64.58 -27.91 53.24
C PRO A 61 64.01 -28.28 54.62
N LEU A 62 62.73 -28.00 54.89
CA LEU A 62 62.10 -28.46 56.12
C LEU A 62 61.90 -29.98 56.06
N LEU A 63 61.80 -30.58 57.24
CA LEU A 63 61.64 -32.02 57.37
C LEU A 63 60.29 -32.45 56.77
N GLU A 64 60.33 -33.20 55.66
CA GLU A 64 59.11 -33.62 54.95
C GLU A 64 58.42 -34.83 55.60
N ARG A 65 59.15 -35.65 56.36
CA ARG A 65 58.59 -36.78 57.10
C ARG A 65 59.12 -36.86 58.51
N ASP A 66 58.25 -37.18 59.47
CA ASP A 66 58.71 -37.43 60.83
C ASP A 66 59.36 -38.81 61.00
N LYS A 67 59.79 -39.11 62.24
CA LYS A 67 60.46 -40.37 62.59
C LYS A 67 59.58 -41.61 62.39
N ASP A 68 58.25 -41.41 62.35
CA ASP A 68 57.25 -42.44 62.19
C ASP A 68 56.77 -42.55 60.73
N GLY A 69 57.37 -41.78 59.81
CA GLY A 69 57.07 -41.79 58.39
C GLY A 69 55.83 -40.99 57.98
N ARG A 70 55.22 -40.18 58.86
CA ARG A 70 54.08 -39.31 58.51
C ARG A 70 54.54 -38.16 57.63
N ASP A 71 53.73 -37.83 56.63
CA ASP A 71 53.96 -36.67 55.76
C ASP A 71 53.69 -35.37 56.52
N LEU A 72 54.74 -34.58 56.73
CA LEU A 72 54.68 -33.29 57.41
C LEU A 72 54.25 -32.16 56.46
N LYS A 73 54.30 -32.37 55.14
CA LYS A 73 53.88 -31.38 54.15
C LYS A 73 52.37 -31.09 54.26
N THR A 74 51.58 -32.13 54.45
CA THR A 74 50.11 -32.06 54.45
C THR A 74 49.50 -32.11 55.86
N ASP A 75 50.34 -32.14 56.90
CA ASP A 75 49.89 -32.11 58.28
C ASP A 75 49.22 -30.77 58.61
N PRO A 76 47.96 -30.76 59.08
CA PRO A 76 47.25 -29.51 59.43
C PRO A 76 48.00 -28.65 60.45
N ARG A 77 48.90 -29.23 61.27
CA ARG A 77 49.71 -28.50 62.25
C ARG A 77 50.80 -27.64 61.62
N ASN A 78 51.21 -27.94 60.38
CA ASN A 78 52.24 -27.21 59.64
C ASN A 78 51.66 -26.22 58.62
N ILE A 79 50.35 -26.27 58.37
CA ILE A 79 49.67 -25.25 57.56
C ILE A 79 49.65 -23.94 58.34
N GLY A 80 50.12 -22.86 57.71
CA GLY A 80 50.34 -21.57 58.36
C GLY A 80 51.71 -21.43 59.02
N LEU A 81 52.63 -22.40 58.87
CA LEU A 81 54.01 -22.25 59.30
C LEU A 81 54.66 -21.06 58.60
N ILE A 82 55.19 -20.10 59.37
CA ILE A 82 55.83 -18.88 58.85
C ILE A 82 57.34 -18.99 58.99
N ILE A 83 58.06 -18.67 57.92
CA ILE A 83 59.51 -18.57 57.87
C ILE A 83 59.93 -17.26 57.20
N TYR A 84 61.20 -16.90 57.36
CA TYR A 84 61.85 -15.90 56.53
C TYR A 84 62.71 -16.60 55.47
N ASN A 85 62.36 -16.48 54.20
CA ASN A 85 63.15 -17.02 53.11
C ASN A 85 64.40 -16.15 52.86
N THR A 86 65.57 -16.77 52.79
CA THR A 86 66.85 -16.09 52.51
C THR A 86 67.32 -16.28 51.07
N LYS A 87 66.71 -17.19 50.29
CA LYS A 87 67.10 -17.46 48.91
C LYS A 87 66.46 -16.43 47.95
N VAL A 88 67.27 -15.91 47.05
CA VAL A 88 66.81 -15.15 45.87
C VAL A 88 67.08 -15.99 44.63
N ASP A 89 66.02 -16.32 43.88
CA ASP A 89 66.08 -17.00 42.60
C ASP A 89 64.89 -16.57 41.74
N VAL A 90 65.17 -15.67 40.79
CA VAL A 90 64.16 -15.07 39.90
C VAL A 90 63.53 -16.12 38.98
N ALA A 91 64.27 -17.13 38.55
CA ALA A 91 63.74 -18.17 37.65
C ALA A 91 62.66 -19.02 38.34
N SER A 92 62.78 -19.22 39.65
CA SER A 92 61.83 -19.97 40.48
C SER A 92 60.84 -19.05 41.22
N SER A 93 60.76 -17.76 40.87
CA SER A 93 59.93 -16.74 41.56
C SER A 93 60.20 -16.63 43.08
N LEU A 94 61.41 -16.99 43.52
CA LEU A 94 61.84 -16.89 44.91
C LEU A 94 62.52 -15.55 45.17
N SER A 95 62.11 -14.90 46.25
CA SER A 95 62.74 -13.67 46.72
C SER A 95 62.83 -13.70 48.24
N ALA A 96 63.72 -12.88 48.81
CA ALA A 96 63.79 -12.77 50.26
C ALA A 96 62.49 -12.17 50.83
N GLY A 97 62.08 -12.66 52.00
CA GLY A 97 60.88 -12.17 52.69
C GLY A 97 60.18 -13.24 53.51
N PHE A 98 59.03 -12.88 54.09
CA PHE A 98 58.21 -13.82 54.86
C PHE A 98 57.35 -14.68 53.94
N TYR A 99 57.35 -15.98 54.22
CA TYR A 99 56.52 -16.96 53.54
C TYR A 99 55.74 -17.77 54.56
N TYR A 100 54.53 -18.16 54.20
CA TYR A 100 53.76 -19.14 54.96
C TYR A 100 53.40 -20.34 54.10
N TRP A 101 53.34 -21.51 54.73
CA TRP A 101 52.97 -22.75 54.05
C TRP A 101 51.45 -22.90 53.96
N THR A 102 50.92 -23.16 52.77
CA THR A 102 49.47 -23.35 52.54
C THR A 102 49.02 -24.81 52.65
N GLY A 103 49.95 -25.76 52.74
CA GLY A 103 49.69 -27.19 52.54
C GLY A 103 50.10 -27.69 51.14
N LEU A 104 50.20 -26.77 50.17
CA LEU A 104 50.56 -27.07 48.79
C LEU A 104 51.82 -26.32 48.33
N GLU A 105 51.91 -25.05 48.69
CA GLU A 105 52.99 -24.15 48.31
C GLU A 105 53.30 -23.10 49.38
N TRP A 106 54.50 -22.52 49.28
CA TRP A 106 54.94 -21.34 50.01
C TRP A 106 54.37 -20.09 49.35
N THR A 107 53.54 -19.37 50.09
CA THR A 107 53.01 -18.08 49.62
C THR A 107 53.75 -16.94 50.30
N LYS A 108 54.24 -15.99 49.50
CA LYS A 108 54.92 -14.79 50.02
C LYS A 108 53.90 -13.84 50.65
N VAL A 109 54.22 -13.33 51.83
CA VAL A 109 53.49 -12.20 52.42
C VAL A 109 53.97 -10.92 51.73
N THR A 110 53.04 -10.20 51.09
CA THR A 110 53.32 -8.95 50.36
C THR A 110 52.53 -7.78 50.94
N ASP A 111 53.03 -6.56 50.75
CA ASP A 111 52.35 -5.33 51.15
C ASP A 111 51.53 -4.72 49.98
N THR A 112 50.56 -3.87 50.31
CA THR A 112 49.66 -3.23 49.33
C THR A 112 50.40 -2.35 48.33
N LYS A 113 51.50 -1.70 48.73
CA LYS A 113 52.28 -0.81 47.85
C LYS A 113 53.00 -1.62 46.77
N THR A 114 53.62 -2.73 47.17
CA THR A 114 54.27 -3.69 46.27
C THR A 114 53.24 -4.28 45.31
N LEU A 115 52.08 -4.72 45.81
CA LEU A 115 50.98 -5.21 44.97
C LEU A 115 50.53 -4.18 43.93
N HIS A 116 50.30 -2.93 44.34
CA HIS A 116 49.92 -1.84 43.44
C HIS A 116 50.98 -1.59 42.36
N SER A 117 52.27 -1.63 42.71
CA SER A 117 53.34 -1.44 41.73
C SER A 117 53.38 -2.57 40.69
N THR A 118 53.23 -3.83 41.11
CA THR A 118 53.21 -4.98 40.21
C THR A 118 52.01 -4.94 39.28
N ILE A 119 50.81 -4.64 39.80
CA ILE A 119 49.61 -4.50 38.97
C ILE A 119 49.77 -3.39 37.93
N LYS A 120 50.33 -2.24 38.33
CA LYS A 120 50.57 -1.12 37.41
C LYS A 120 51.54 -1.49 36.29
N GLU A 121 52.59 -2.22 36.61
CA GLU A 121 53.57 -2.70 35.62
C GLU A 121 52.93 -3.68 34.63
N GLU A 122 52.16 -4.66 35.12
CA GLU A 122 51.48 -5.65 34.26
C GLU A 122 50.40 -5.01 33.37
N ILE A 123 49.65 -4.04 33.88
CA ILE A 123 48.71 -3.25 33.06
C ILE A 123 49.48 -2.47 31.97
N THR A 124 50.66 -1.95 32.30
CA THR A 124 51.49 -1.18 31.35
C THR A 124 52.05 -2.08 30.23
N LYS A 125 52.33 -3.37 30.51
CA LYS A 125 52.74 -4.35 29.48
C LYS A 125 51.57 -4.79 28.58
N ALA A 126 50.35 -4.84 29.12
CA ALA A 126 49.16 -5.27 28.38
C ALA A 126 48.57 -4.18 27.47
N ILE A 127 48.79 -2.91 27.81
CA ILE A 127 48.52 -1.80 26.90
C ILE A 127 49.64 -1.84 25.84
N PRO A 128 49.36 -1.91 24.53
CA PRO A 128 50.39 -1.81 23.53
C PRO A 128 51.16 -0.50 23.76
N THR A 129 52.44 -0.61 24.13
CA THR A 129 53.30 0.56 24.24
C THR A 129 53.35 1.19 22.85
N LEU A 130 52.78 2.38 22.73
CA LEU A 130 52.97 3.24 21.57
C LEU A 130 54.48 3.31 21.29
N PRO A 131 54.94 3.18 20.04
CA PRO A 131 56.35 3.30 19.73
C PRO A 131 56.87 4.66 20.24
N GLU A 132 58.06 4.65 20.85
CA GLU A 132 58.74 5.87 21.28
C GLU A 132 59.00 6.74 20.03
N VAL A 133 58.24 7.83 19.88
CA VAL A 133 58.50 8.81 18.82
C VAL A 133 59.75 9.59 19.21
N LYS A 134 60.86 9.35 18.51
CA LYS A 134 62.08 10.13 18.69
C LYS A 134 61.88 11.54 18.10
N PRO A 135 62.43 12.60 18.70
CA PRO A 135 62.37 13.94 18.12
C PRO A 135 63.05 13.95 16.75
N GLY A 136 62.25 13.93 15.67
CA GLY A 136 62.75 13.91 14.29
C GLY A 136 62.04 12.95 13.33
N ASP A 137 61.27 11.98 13.84
CA ASP A 137 60.49 11.09 12.97
C ASP A 137 59.27 11.83 12.41
N LYS A 138 59.39 12.33 11.18
CA LYS A 138 58.28 12.95 10.42
C LYS A 138 57.39 11.87 9.77
N GLY A 139 56.89 10.95 10.59
CA GLY A 139 55.82 10.03 10.26
C GLY A 139 54.61 10.39 11.09
N LYS A 140 53.52 10.84 10.46
CA LYS A 140 52.24 11.10 11.13
C LYS A 140 51.67 9.76 11.57
N ASP A 141 51.91 9.37 12.80
CA ASP A 141 51.28 8.20 13.42
C ASP A 141 49.77 8.45 13.52
N LEU A 142 49.05 8.03 12.49
CA LEU A 142 47.60 8.15 12.35
C LEU A 142 46.98 6.82 12.78
N PHE A 143 46.54 6.72 14.03
CA PHE A 143 45.81 5.55 14.52
C PHE A 143 44.32 5.87 14.66
N VAL A 144 43.47 4.97 14.14
CA VAL A 144 42.02 5.04 14.29
C VAL A 144 41.61 4.27 15.55
N THR A 145 40.91 4.95 16.44
CA THR A 145 40.36 4.39 17.68
C THR A 145 38.84 4.32 17.57
N PHE A 146 38.20 3.34 18.22
CA PHE A 146 36.73 3.24 18.31
C PHE A 146 36.32 3.31 19.77
N ASN A 147 35.47 4.29 20.10
CA ASN A 147 34.86 4.39 21.42
C ASN A 147 33.55 3.57 21.44
N GLY A 148 33.51 2.50 22.23
CA GLY A 148 32.35 1.60 22.32
C GLY A 148 31.12 2.24 22.98
N ASP A 149 31.31 3.22 23.86
CA ASP A 149 30.22 3.91 24.57
C ASP A 149 29.56 4.96 23.68
N THR A 150 30.37 5.76 22.96
CA THR A 150 29.87 6.80 22.05
C THR A 150 29.65 6.32 20.62
N LYS A 151 30.03 5.07 20.32
CA LYS A 151 29.99 4.45 18.97
C LYS A 151 30.68 5.29 17.89
N GLN A 152 31.76 5.98 18.24
CA GLN A 152 32.44 6.93 17.35
C GLN A 152 33.89 6.50 17.08
N PHE A 153 34.31 6.53 15.81
CA PHE A 153 35.72 6.41 15.48
C PHE A 153 36.41 7.78 15.57
N SER A 154 37.65 7.80 16.06
CA SER A 154 38.45 9.03 16.20
C SER A 154 39.89 8.79 15.76
N VAL A 155 40.50 9.78 15.13
CA VAL A 155 41.92 9.79 14.82
C VAL A 155 42.68 10.43 15.98
N VAL A 156 43.78 9.80 16.37
CA VAL A 156 44.77 10.42 17.26
C VAL A 156 45.82 11.09 16.38
N GLU A 157 45.92 12.42 16.46
CA GLU A 157 46.94 13.22 15.77
C GLU A 157 47.80 13.94 16.80
N ASN A 158 49.11 14.01 16.59
CA ASN A 158 49.95 14.88 17.41
C ASN A 158 49.79 16.34 16.97
N ASP A 159 49.53 17.24 17.92
CA ASP A 159 49.55 18.69 17.72
C ASP A 159 50.96 19.19 17.36
N ILE A 160 51.10 20.46 16.99
CA ILE A 160 52.36 21.13 16.61
C ILE A 160 53.44 20.97 17.70
N ASP A 161 53.04 20.82 18.96
CA ASP A 161 53.90 20.59 20.12
C ASP A 161 54.19 19.10 20.42
N GLY A 162 53.77 18.17 19.54
CA GLY A 162 53.95 16.73 19.71
C GLY A 162 53.01 16.06 20.73
N LYS A 163 51.95 16.76 21.18
CA LYS A 163 50.95 16.21 22.12
C LYS A 163 49.85 15.47 21.37
N PRO A 164 49.45 14.25 21.80
CA PRO A 164 48.35 13.54 21.16
C PRO A 164 47.02 14.27 21.40
N THR A 165 46.33 14.57 20.31
CA THR A 165 44.98 15.14 20.26
C THR A 165 44.05 14.14 19.60
N ILE A 166 42.84 13.99 20.16
CA ILE A 166 41.83 13.07 19.64
C ILE A 166 40.83 13.89 18.84
N LYS A 167 40.70 13.61 17.54
CA LYS A 167 39.73 14.24 16.66
C LYS A 167 38.70 13.22 16.20
N PRO A 168 37.39 13.47 16.38
CA PRO A 168 36.36 12.57 15.89
C PRO A 168 36.44 12.46 14.36
N ILE A 169 36.29 11.24 13.85
CA ILE A 169 36.05 11.02 12.41
C ILE A 169 34.58 11.26 12.18
N ASP A 170 34.29 12.30 11.41
CA ASP A 170 32.94 12.53 10.91
C ASP A 170 32.75 11.71 9.63
N PHE A 171 32.06 10.56 9.77
CA PHE A 171 31.67 9.77 8.61
C PHE A 171 30.52 10.40 7.85
N GLU A 172 29.80 11.38 8.40
CA GLU A 172 28.69 12.02 7.70
C GLU A 172 29.20 12.73 6.42
N GLU A 173 30.33 13.45 6.50
CA GLU A 173 30.94 14.06 5.31
C GLU A 173 31.55 13.04 4.35
N LEU A 174 32.16 11.97 4.86
CA LEU A 174 32.79 10.93 4.03
C LEU A 174 31.76 10.06 3.31
N VAL A 175 30.66 9.73 4.00
CA VAL A 175 29.52 9.00 3.43
C VAL A 175 28.81 9.90 2.43
N LYS A 176 28.52 11.18 2.73
CA LYS A 176 27.97 12.13 1.74
C LYS A 176 28.83 12.32 0.49
N ARG A 177 30.15 12.12 0.58
CA ARG A 177 31.06 12.17 -0.57
C ARG A 177 30.92 10.94 -1.47
N ASP A 178 30.72 9.77 -0.85
CA ASP A 178 30.69 8.47 -1.53
C ASP A 178 29.25 7.95 -1.76
N GLU A 179 28.23 8.64 -1.24
CA GLU A 179 26.83 8.50 -1.59
C GLU A 179 26.63 8.93 -3.04
N THR A 180 26.06 8.03 -3.85
CA THR A 180 25.71 8.36 -5.22
C THR A 180 24.54 9.33 -5.18
N LYS A 181 24.80 10.59 -5.54
CA LYS A 181 23.79 11.64 -5.76
C LYS A 181 22.86 11.27 -6.91
N THR A 182 22.01 10.27 -6.70
CA THR A 182 21.01 9.85 -7.66
C THR A 182 19.97 10.94 -7.76
N LYS A 183 19.94 11.62 -8.90
CA LYS A 183 19.01 12.70 -9.19
C LYS A 183 18.08 12.28 -10.30
N PHE A 184 16.79 12.49 -10.10
CA PHE A 184 15.78 12.38 -11.13
C PHE A 184 15.40 13.78 -11.58
N TYR A 185 15.50 14.03 -12.87
CA TYR A 185 15.11 15.31 -13.44
C TYR A 185 13.95 15.12 -14.40
N ARG A 186 12.95 15.99 -14.28
CA ARG A 186 11.82 16.09 -15.20
C ARG A 186 12.08 17.19 -16.22
N ARG A 187 11.76 16.93 -17.49
CA ARG A 187 11.74 17.93 -18.57
C ARG A 187 10.40 17.85 -19.27
N SER A 188 9.75 18.99 -19.45
CA SER A 188 8.58 19.17 -20.31
C SER A 188 8.95 20.10 -21.45
N ASP A 189 8.58 19.75 -22.68
CA ASP A 189 8.84 20.59 -23.85
C ASP A 189 7.69 21.58 -24.05
N ALA A 190 8.00 22.75 -24.60
CA ALA A 190 6.99 23.76 -24.91
C ALA A 190 6.18 23.34 -26.14
N ALA A 191 4.96 23.89 -26.29
CA ALA A 191 4.05 23.60 -27.40
C ALA A 191 4.67 23.84 -28.80
N ASN A 192 5.68 24.70 -28.90
CA ASN A 192 6.42 24.95 -30.15
C ASN A 192 7.55 23.94 -30.43
N GLY A 193 7.62 22.83 -29.68
CA GLY A 193 8.67 21.80 -29.79
C GLY A 193 10.02 22.18 -29.16
N THR A 194 10.12 23.31 -28.46
CA THR A 194 11.35 23.73 -27.79
C THR A 194 11.58 22.90 -26.53
N LYS A 195 12.80 22.36 -26.39
CA LYS A 195 13.17 21.56 -25.21
C LYS A 195 13.15 22.40 -23.94
N GLY A 196 12.41 21.94 -22.93
CA GLY A 196 12.43 22.58 -21.62
C GLY A 196 13.73 22.35 -20.85
N ALA A 197 13.87 23.03 -19.71
CA ALA A 197 14.93 22.74 -18.76
C ALA A 197 14.57 21.52 -17.90
N TYR A 198 15.60 20.79 -17.48
CA TYR A 198 15.48 19.75 -16.47
C TYR A 198 15.28 20.39 -15.10
N THR A 199 14.22 20.01 -14.39
CA THR A 199 13.82 20.58 -13.10
C THR A 199 13.48 19.49 -12.08
N GLU A 200 13.63 19.81 -10.80
CA GLU A 200 13.27 18.98 -9.65
C GLU A 200 12.01 19.56 -8.98
N VAL A 201 11.16 18.71 -8.40
CA VAL A 201 9.94 19.13 -7.69
C VAL A 201 10.13 18.89 -6.20
N GLY A 202 10.54 19.93 -5.46
CA GLY A 202 10.84 19.86 -4.02
C GLY A 202 9.66 20.13 -3.09
N VAL A 203 8.43 20.20 -3.64
CA VAL A 203 7.20 20.42 -2.86
C VAL A 203 6.22 19.31 -3.22
N GLU A 204 5.59 18.73 -2.21
CA GLU A 204 4.61 17.67 -2.40
C GLU A 204 3.40 18.20 -3.21
N PRO A 205 3.01 17.52 -4.31
CA PRO A 205 1.80 17.86 -5.06
C PRO A 205 0.54 17.76 -4.19
N GLY A 206 -0.45 18.62 -4.44
CA GLY A 206 -1.71 18.62 -3.69
C GLY A 206 -2.50 17.31 -3.88
N ALA A 207 -3.19 16.87 -2.82
CA ALA A 207 -3.98 15.64 -2.86
C ALA A 207 -5.11 15.73 -3.90
N THR A 208 -5.07 14.87 -4.91
CA THR A 208 -6.15 14.67 -5.89
C THR A 208 -6.66 13.22 -5.84
N LYS A 209 -7.93 13.01 -6.22
CA LYS A 209 -8.57 11.69 -6.11
C LYS A 209 -7.85 10.67 -7.00
N ASN A 210 -7.38 9.58 -6.39
CA ASN A 210 -6.64 8.50 -7.05
C ASN A 210 -5.32 8.93 -7.73
N ALA A 211 -4.67 10.00 -7.25
CA ALA A 211 -3.35 10.41 -7.74
C ALA A 211 -2.27 9.38 -7.40
N ILE A 212 -1.31 9.20 -8.31
CA ILE A 212 -0.11 8.38 -8.11
C ILE A 212 1.08 9.33 -8.00
N ILE A 213 1.58 9.51 -6.78
CA ILE A 213 2.71 10.38 -6.46
C ILE A 213 3.86 9.50 -5.96
N TYR A 214 5.04 9.64 -6.56
CA TYR A 214 6.27 9.00 -6.09
C TYR A 214 7.07 10.01 -5.28
N LYS A 215 7.37 9.68 -4.03
CA LYS A 215 8.34 10.40 -3.20
C LYS A 215 9.71 9.77 -3.37
N TYR A 216 10.74 10.57 -3.60
CA TYR A 216 12.12 10.15 -3.48
C TYR A 216 12.87 11.05 -2.50
N GLU A 217 13.51 10.41 -1.54
CA GLU A 217 14.30 11.08 -0.51
C GLU A 217 15.72 11.24 -1.05
N SER A 218 16.20 12.48 -1.11
CA SER A 218 17.56 12.78 -1.55
C SER A 218 18.34 13.49 -0.45
N GLU A 219 19.66 13.55 -0.59
CA GLU A 219 20.55 14.31 0.29
C GLU A 219 20.17 15.80 0.44
N LYS A 220 19.40 16.36 -0.51
CA LYS A 220 18.96 17.76 -0.51
C LYS A 220 17.55 17.96 0.05
N GLY A 221 16.88 16.88 0.45
CA GLY A 221 15.50 16.89 0.92
C GLY A 221 14.60 15.98 0.09
N ASP A 222 13.31 16.08 0.40
CA ASP A 222 12.25 15.31 -0.25
C ASP A 222 11.87 15.92 -1.59
N PHE A 223 11.76 15.06 -2.59
CA PHE A 223 11.31 15.43 -3.92
C PHE A 223 10.25 14.46 -4.42
N PHE A 224 9.49 14.91 -5.43
CA PHE A 224 8.27 14.23 -5.84
C PHE A 224 8.16 14.10 -7.36
N ILE A 225 7.50 13.04 -7.82
CA ILE A 225 7.06 12.85 -9.21
C ILE A 225 5.56 12.60 -9.18
N ASP A 226 4.80 13.52 -9.78
CA ASP A 226 3.35 13.37 -9.97
C ASP A 226 3.08 12.67 -11.32
N MET A 227 3.04 11.34 -11.29
CA MET A 227 2.84 10.54 -12.49
C MET A 227 1.45 10.75 -13.10
N THR A 228 0.44 11.02 -12.27
CA THR A 228 -0.92 11.26 -12.75
C THR A 228 -1.00 12.57 -13.51
N HIS A 229 -0.43 13.65 -12.96
CA HIS A 229 -0.37 14.94 -13.65
C HIS A 229 0.45 14.85 -14.95
N ASP A 230 1.60 14.18 -14.93
CA ASP A 230 2.46 14.04 -16.11
C ASP A 230 1.77 13.25 -17.23
N LEU A 231 1.04 12.18 -16.91
CA LEU A 231 0.24 11.44 -17.88
C LEU A 231 -0.88 12.30 -18.46
N TYR A 232 -1.60 13.04 -17.62
CA TYR A 232 -2.66 13.95 -18.08
C TYR A 232 -2.12 15.00 -19.06
N GLN A 233 -1.04 15.70 -18.67
CA GLN A 233 -0.38 16.69 -19.52
C GLN A 233 0.12 16.10 -20.84
N THR A 234 0.60 14.86 -20.80
CA THR A 234 1.07 14.13 -21.99
C THR A 234 -0.08 13.82 -22.93
N ILE A 235 -1.23 13.38 -22.43
CA ILE A 235 -2.42 13.12 -23.27
C ILE A 235 -2.99 14.43 -23.83
N GLU A 236 -2.99 15.50 -23.03
CA GLU A 236 -3.58 16.79 -23.40
C GLU A 236 -2.72 17.58 -24.40
N ASN A 237 -1.39 17.48 -24.37
CA ASN A 237 -0.52 18.38 -25.14
C ASN A 237 0.40 17.67 -26.15
N ASN A 238 0.42 16.34 -26.21
CA ASN A 238 1.22 15.61 -27.19
C ASN A 238 0.41 15.30 -28.46
N GLU A 239 0.72 15.99 -29.56
CA GLU A 239 0.02 15.84 -30.85
C GLU A 239 -0.02 14.39 -31.35
N THR A 240 1.06 13.62 -31.17
CA THR A 240 1.09 12.21 -31.60
C THR A 240 0.14 11.34 -30.80
N ILE A 241 0.09 11.52 -29.48
CA ILE A 241 -0.82 10.74 -28.61
C ILE A 241 -2.27 11.15 -28.87
N GLN A 242 -2.55 12.44 -29.03
CA GLN A 242 -3.87 12.92 -29.44
C GLN A 242 -4.26 12.32 -30.79
N HIS A 243 -3.36 12.31 -31.76
CA HIS A 243 -3.60 11.73 -33.07
C HIS A 243 -3.87 10.23 -32.98
N ILE A 244 -3.07 9.45 -32.24
CA ILE A 244 -3.31 8.01 -32.04
C ILE A 244 -4.65 7.73 -31.37
N ILE A 245 -4.99 8.49 -30.32
CA ILE A 245 -6.28 8.35 -29.63
C ILE A 245 -7.41 8.70 -30.61
N ASN A 246 -7.30 9.81 -31.32
CA ASN A 246 -8.29 10.24 -32.30
C ASN A 246 -8.40 9.25 -33.45
N GLU A 247 -7.32 8.75 -34.02
CA GLU A 247 -7.34 7.73 -35.07
C GLU A 247 -7.93 6.44 -34.56
N THR A 248 -7.55 5.94 -33.38
CA THR A 248 -8.08 4.68 -32.85
C THR A 248 -9.58 4.80 -32.54
N VAL A 249 -9.99 5.89 -31.89
CA VAL A 249 -11.38 6.16 -31.54
C VAL A 249 -12.19 6.45 -32.81
N ASN A 250 -11.68 7.29 -33.71
CA ASN A 250 -12.37 7.64 -34.94
C ASN A 250 -12.33 6.54 -35.99
N GLU A 251 -11.34 5.66 -36.08
CA GLU A 251 -11.38 4.46 -36.95
C GLU A 251 -12.49 3.50 -36.51
N HIS A 252 -12.71 3.38 -35.20
CA HIS A 252 -13.81 2.57 -34.65
C HIS A 252 -15.17 3.28 -34.74
N LEU A 253 -15.19 4.60 -34.94
CA LEU A 253 -16.42 5.39 -35.12
C LEU A 253 -16.69 5.77 -36.60
N SER A 254 -15.72 5.66 -37.50
CA SER A 254 -15.78 6.17 -38.89
C SER A 254 -16.55 5.27 -39.86
N GLN A 255 -17.16 4.19 -39.40
CA GLN A 255 -18.27 3.58 -40.15
C GLN A 255 -19.56 4.43 -40.09
N GLY A 256 -19.62 5.46 -39.23
CA GLY A 256 -20.67 6.47 -39.24
C GLY A 256 -20.20 7.74 -38.53
N GLY A 257 -19.79 8.75 -39.31
CA GLY A 257 -19.25 10.01 -38.79
C GLY A 257 -20.04 10.61 -37.62
N ASN A 258 -19.32 11.17 -36.65
CA ASN A 258 -19.91 11.76 -35.45
C ASN A 258 -20.92 12.87 -35.81
N VAL A 259 -22.10 12.80 -35.20
CA VAL A 259 -23.14 13.83 -35.32
C VAL A 259 -22.99 14.80 -34.15
N TYR A 260 -22.83 16.08 -34.46
CA TYR A 260 -22.69 17.16 -33.49
C TYR A 260 -24.01 17.94 -33.41
N PHE A 261 -24.33 18.49 -32.23
CA PHE A 261 -25.46 19.41 -32.02
C PHE A 261 -24.93 20.76 -31.57
N GLY A 262 -25.29 21.84 -32.27
CA GLY A 262 -24.89 23.18 -31.88
C GLY A 262 -24.95 24.18 -33.03
N ASP A 263 -24.28 25.31 -32.82
CA ASP A 263 -24.07 26.33 -33.83
C ASP A 263 -23.29 25.75 -35.03
N HIS A 264 -23.81 25.99 -36.22
CA HIS A 264 -23.32 25.42 -37.49
C HIS A 264 -22.68 26.47 -38.41
N ASP A 265 -22.83 27.76 -38.12
CA ASP A 265 -22.44 28.84 -39.03
C ASP A 265 -21.81 30.06 -38.35
N ALA A 266 -21.54 29.98 -37.04
CA ALA A 266 -20.97 31.08 -36.24
C ALA A 266 -21.89 32.31 -36.15
N ASP A 267 -23.19 32.17 -36.45
CA ASP A 267 -24.21 33.20 -36.22
C ASP A 267 -25.07 32.82 -35.01
N ALA A 268 -24.93 33.56 -33.92
CA ALA A 268 -25.70 33.35 -32.69
C ALA A 268 -27.23 33.54 -32.86
N LYS A 269 -27.72 34.00 -34.02
CA LYS A 269 -29.15 34.11 -34.34
C LYS A 269 -29.73 32.87 -35.01
N THR A 270 -28.89 31.99 -35.54
CA THR A 270 -29.37 30.74 -36.15
C THR A 270 -29.60 29.71 -35.07
N ALA A 271 -30.58 28.84 -35.29
CA ALA A 271 -30.89 27.78 -34.35
C ALA A 271 -29.77 26.73 -34.35
N GLU A 272 -29.50 26.16 -33.19
CA GLU A 272 -28.62 25.01 -33.06
C GLU A 272 -29.24 23.80 -33.80
N ILE A 273 -28.44 23.13 -34.61
CA ILE A 273 -28.88 22.00 -35.43
C ILE A 273 -27.92 20.81 -35.29
N LEU A 274 -28.35 19.67 -35.81
CA LEU A 274 -27.47 18.53 -36.02
C LEU A 274 -26.61 18.77 -37.27
N TYR A 275 -25.30 18.57 -37.17
CA TYR A 275 -24.37 18.70 -38.29
C TYR A 275 -23.27 17.63 -38.23
N ILE A 276 -22.67 17.32 -39.39
CA ILE A 276 -21.42 16.55 -39.49
C ILE A 276 -20.27 17.50 -39.82
N ILE A 277 -19.06 17.13 -39.44
CA ILE A 277 -17.84 17.84 -39.87
C ILE A 277 -17.21 17.00 -40.98
N ASN A 278 -17.02 17.59 -42.16
CA ASN A 278 -16.44 16.88 -43.30
C ASN A 278 -14.90 16.82 -43.21
N ASP A 279 -14.26 16.11 -44.13
CA ASP A 279 -12.79 15.96 -44.21
C ASP A 279 -12.01 17.28 -44.39
N LYS A 280 -12.71 18.41 -44.48
CA LYS A 280 -12.17 19.77 -44.62
C LYS A 280 -12.50 20.68 -43.42
N ASP A 281 -12.96 20.10 -42.30
CA ASP A 281 -13.40 20.82 -41.10
C ASP A 281 -14.62 21.75 -41.30
N GLU A 282 -15.39 21.56 -42.37
CA GLU A 282 -16.60 22.33 -42.62
C GLU A 282 -17.82 21.67 -41.96
N LYS A 283 -18.61 22.46 -41.23
CA LYS A 283 -19.87 22.00 -40.63
C LYS A 283 -20.94 21.88 -41.71
N GLN A 284 -21.45 20.67 -41.95
CA GLN A 284 -22.54 20.41 -42.87
C GLN A 284 -23.84 20.05 -42.12
N PRO A 285 -24.89 20.88 -42.24
CA PRO A 285 -26.21 20.60 -41.67
C PRO A 285 -26.74 19.21 -42.05
N ILE A 286 -27.29 18.49 -41.07
CA ILE A 286 -28.05 17.26 -41.31
C ILE A 286 -29.51 17.63 -41.48
N ASP A 287 -30.00 17.60 -42.72
CA ASP A 287 -31.43 17.72 -43.00
C ASP A 287 -32.11 16.34 -42.96
N ILE A 288 -32.76 16.07 -41.83
CA ILE A 288 -33.53 14.84 -41.60
C ILE A 288 -34.77 14.80 -42.51
N SER A 289 -35.31 15.96 -42.93
CA SER A 289 -36.50 16.05 -43.77
C SER A 289 -36.24 15.45 -45.15
N SER A 290 -35.09 15.79 -45.76
CA SER A 290 -34.65 15.22 -47.03
C SER A 290 -34.40 13.71 -46.93
N SER A 291 -33.89 13.24 -45.79
CA SER A 291 -33.59 11.84 -45.54
C SER A 291 -34.88 11.01 -45.37
N ILE A 292 -35.87 11.56 -44.67
CA ILE A 292 -37.21 10.99 -44.57
C ILE A 292 -37.88 10.97 -45.95
N LEU A 293 -37.75 12.05 -46.74
CA LEU A 293 -38.31 12.09 -48.10
C LEU A 293 -37.69 11.00 -49.00
N LYS A 294 -36.37 10.78 -48.89
CA LYS A 294 -35.66 9.68 -49.57
C LYS A 294 -36.15 8.30 -49.16
N ILE A 295 -36.58 8.11 -47.91
CA ILE A 295 -37.24 6.87 -47.50
C ILE A 295 -38.53 6.67 -48.30
N PHE A 296 -39.26 7.72 -48.67
CA PHE A 296 -40.46 7.58 -49.49
C PHE A 296 -40.18 7.46 -50.98
N THR A 297 -39.05 7.96 -51.49
CA THR A 297 -38.72 7.93 -52.93
C THR A 297 -37.79 6.79 -53.35
N ASP A 298 -36.83 6.41 -52.50
CA ASP A 298 -35.70 5.53 -52.85
C ASP A 298 -35.74 4.18 -52.08
N SER A 299 -36.71 3.98 -51.19
CA SER A 299 -36.83 2.71 -50.45
C SER A 299 -37.28 1.56 -51.35
N LYS A 300 -36.85 0.34 -50.98
CA LYS A 300 -37.32 -0.90 -51.58
C LYS A 300 -38.85 -1.02 -51.43
N GLU A 301 -39.50 -1.65 -52.41
CA GLU A 301 -40.97 -1.79 -52.46
C GLU A 301 -41.55 -2.37 -51.16
N GLU A 302 -40.81 -3.22 -50.45
CA GLU A 302 -41.25 -3.82 -49.19
C GLU A 302 -41.45 -2.81 -48.06
N ILE A 303 -40.58 -1.80 -47.93
CA ILE A 303 -40.71 -0.76 -46.88
C ILE A 303 -41.91 0.13 -47.19
N ILE A 304 -42.08 0.50 -48.46
CA ILE A 304 -43.25 1.27 -48.90
C ILE A 304 -44.53 0.45 -48.65
N LYS A 305 -44.50 -0.86 -48.86
CA LYS A 305 -45.62 -1.76 -48.57
C LYS A 305 -45.95 -1.82 -47.08
N GLU A 306 -44.96 -1.93 -46.19
CA GLU A 306 -45.17 -1.93 -44.74
C GLU A 306 -45.68 -0.58 -44.22
N ILE A 307 -45.14 0.53 -44.73
CA ILE A 307 -45.65 1.86 -44.40
C ILE A 307 -47.10 2.00 -44.86
N ARG A 308 -47.42 1.60 -46.10
CA ARG A 308 -48.80 1.58 -46.62
C ARG A 308 -49.72 0.66 -45.83
N ALA A 309 -49.25 -0.48 -45.36
CA ALA A 309 -50.03 -1.37 -44.50
C ALA A 309 -50.26 -0.76 -43.11
N SER A 310 -49.31 0.03 -42.60
CA SER A 310 -49.40 0.67 -41.28
C SER A 310 -50.27 1.92 -41.26
N ILE A 311 -50.34 2.65 -42.38
CA ILE A 311 -51.19 3.85 -42.55
C ILE A 311 -52.50 3.54 -43.27
N GLY A 312 -52.57 2.42 -43.96
CA GLY A 312 -53.77 1.92 -44.61
C GLY A 312 -54.80 1.50 -43.57
N TYR A 313 -56.07 1.45 -43.98
CA TYR A 313 -57.16 1.03 -43.12
C TYR A 313 -57.76 -0.28 -43.65
N ASP A 314 -58.04 -1.19 -42.73
CA ASP A 314 -58.74 -2.44 -43.01
C ASP A 314 -60.26 -2.22 -42.92
N ILE A 315 -61.00 -2.57 -43.97
CA ILE A 315 -62.45 -2.38 -44.01
C ILE A 315 -63.10 -3.59 -43.37
N THR A 316 -63.61 -3.41 -42.15
CA THR A 316 -64.28 -4.44 -41.38
C THR A 316 -65.72 -4.03 -41.08
N ALA A 317 -66.45 -4.82 -40.28
CA ALA A 317 -67.78 -4.43 -39.84
C ALA A 317 -67.82 -3.10 -39.07
N LYS A 318 -66.69 -2.66 -38.49
CA LYS A 318 -66.60 -1.39 -37.76
C LYS A 318 -66.39 -0.20 -38.71
N ALA A 319 -66.86 0.98 -38.32
CA ALA A 319 -66.49 2.21 -39.03
C ALA A 319 -64.98 2.47 -38.90
N VAL A 320 -64.31 2.66 -40.04
CA VAL A 320 -62.90 3.03 -40.10
C VAL A 320 -62.73 4.31 -40.91
N PHE A 321 -61.96 5.25 -40.37
CA PHE A 321 -61.68 6.52 -41.01
C PHE A 321 -60.83 6.30 -42.27
N THR A 322 -61.25 6.92 -43.38
CA THR A 322 -60.59 6.72 -44.68
C THR A 322 -59.36 7.61 -44.89
N GLY A 323 -59.07 8.53 -43.97
CA GLY A 323 -58.07 9.58 -44.17
C GLY A 323 -58.60 10.82 -44.89
N ASN A 324 -59.81 10.76 -45.48
CA ASN A 324 -60.38 11.83 -46.28
C ASN A 324 -61.49 12.58 -45.52
N LYS A 325 -61.68 13.86 -45.87
CA LYS A 325 -62.74 14.72 -45.34
C LYS A 325 -63.61 15.28 -46.47
N TYR A 326 -64.92 15.42 -46.21
CA TYR A 326 -65.85 16.18 -47.05
C TYR A 326 -66.34 17.39 -46.25
N GLN A 327 -66.00 18.61 -46.72
CA GLN A 327 -66.37 19.87 -46.06
C GLN A 327 -66.02 19.92 -44.56
N GLY A 328 -64.85 19.37 -44.20
CA GLY A 328 -64.35 19.35 -42.81
C GLY A 328 -64.81 18.15 -41.97
N LYS A 329 -65.81 17.39 -42.44
CA LYS A 329 -66.32 16.18 -41.81
C LYS A 329 -65.57 14.94 -42.28
N ASP A 330 -65.29 14.02 -41.38
CA ASP A 330 -64.55 12.79 -41.67
C ASP A 330 -65.38 11.79 -42.50
N ILE A 331 -64.72 11.14 -43.48
CA ILE A 331 -65.31 10.08 -44.30
C ILE A 331 -64.89 8.73 -43.75
N TYR A 332 -65.86 7.86 -43.51
CA TYR A 332 -65.70 6.53 -42.95
C TYR A 332 -66.15 5.44 -43.93
N LYS A 333 -65.61 4.24 -43.74
CA LYS A 333 -66.08 3.01 -44.39
C LYS A 333 -66.42 1.93 -43.37
N PHE A 334 -67.43 1.13 -43.68
CA PHE A 334 -67.68 -0.12 -42.98
C PHE A 334 -68.15 -1.20 -43.97
N ALA A 335 -67.94 -2.45 -43.60
CA ALA A 335 -68.43 -3.63 -44.31
C ALA A 335 -69.71 -4.17 -43.65
N GLY A 336 -70.60 -4.72 -44.45
CA GLY A 336 -71.79 -5.43 -44.00
C GLY A 336 -72.19 -6.50 -45.00
N THR A 337 -73.25 -7.24 -44.68
CA THR A 337 -73.82 -8.24 -45.58
C THR A 337 -75.27 -7.89 -45.86
N VAL A 338 -75.72 -8.09 -47.09
CA VAL A 338 -77.11 -7.83 -47.47
C VAL A 338 -77.72 -9.02 -48.20
N GLY A 339 -78.96 -9.35 -47.86
CA GLY A 339 -79.78 -10.34 -48.56
C GLY A 339 -80.65 -9.68 -49.62
N VAL A 340 -80.85 -10.36 -50.75
CA VAL A 340 -81.74 -9.95 -51.84
C VAL A 340 -82.60 -11.15 -52.24
N LYS A 341 -83.91 -10.97 -52.30
CA LYS A 341 -84.87 -12.04 -52.63
C LYS A 341 -85.01 -12.22 -54.14
N ALA A 342 -85.35 -13.43 -54.55
CA ALA A 342 -85.63 -13.74 -55.95
C ALA A 342 -86.76 -12.87 -56.51
N GLY A 343 -86.50 -12.19 -57.63
CA GLY A 343 -87.46 -11.30 -58.30
C GLY A 343 -87.64 -9.94 -57.62
N ASP A 344 -86.91 -9.65 -56.55
CA ASP A 344 -86.96 -8.39 -55.81
C ASP A 344 -85.66 -7.59 -56.01
N ALA A 345 -85.78 -6.27 -56.13
CA ALA A 345 -84.65 -5.36 -56.22
C ALA A 345 -84.40 -4.64 -54.89
N GLU A 346 -85.40 -4.61 -54.00
CA GLU A 346 -85.26 -4.09 -52.65
C GLU A 346 -84.45 -5.07 -51.81
N THR A 347 -83.44 -4.54 -51.12
CA THR A 347 -82.58 -5.37 -50.27
C THR A 347 -83.18 -5.51 -48.87
N GLU A 348 -82.80 -6.55 -48.13
CA GLU A 348 -83.24 -6.72 -46.72
C GLU A 348 -82.65 -5.67 -45.74
N GLY A 349 -81.80 -4.79 -46.27
CA GLY A 349 -81.05 -3.77 -45.55
C GLY A 349 -79.83 -4.32 -44.81
N ILE A 350 -78.80 -3.49 -44.69
CA ILE A 350 -77.60 -3.80 -43.92
C ILE A 350 -77.84 -3.39 -42.47
N ARG A 351 -77.66 -4.33 -41.54
CA ARG A 351 -77.69 -4.02 -40.11
C ARG A 351 -76.37 -3.35 -39.73
N MET A 352 -76.45 -2.07 -39.38
CA MET A 352 -75.30 -1.29 -38.93
C MET A 352 -74.94 -1.63 -37.48
N PRO A 353 -73.65 -1.73 -37.15
CA PRO A 353 -73.18 -1.71 -35.77
C PRO A 353 -73.57 -0.42 -35.05
N LYS A 354 -73.64 -0.47 -33.72
CA LYS A 354 -74.15 0.65 -32.90
C LYS A 354 -73.34 1.93 -33.06
N ASP A 355 -72.02 1.80 -33.21
CA ASP A 355 -71.06 2.86 -33.48
C ASP A 355 -71.33 3.52 -34.83
N VAL A 356 -71.54 2.72 -35.89
CA VAL A 356 -71.88 3.22 -37.22
C VAL A 356 -73.22 3.94 -37.22
N ALA A 357 -74.26 3.36 -36.61
CA ALA A 357 -75.62 3.89 -36.62
C ALA A 357 -75.74 5.26 -35.92
N VAL A 358 -74.85 5.58 -34.97
CA VAL A 358 -74.84 6.88 -34.27
C VAL A 358 -74.02 7.92 -35.06
N MET A 359 -73.06 7.48 -35.86
CA MET A 359 -72.13 8.36 -36.58
C MET A 359 -72.55 8.64 -38.03
N ILE A 360 -73.35 7.78 -38.63
CA ILE A 360 -73.69 7.85 -40.05
C ILE A 360 -74.48 9.13 -40.38
N GLY A 361 -73.92 9.95 -41.26
CA GLY A 361 -74.58 11.09 -41.88
C GLY A 361 -74.95 10.76 -43.32
N ASN A 362 -74.29 11.39 -44.29
CA ASN A 362 -74.58 11.20 -45.71
C ASN A 362 -73.84 9.98 -46.26
N VAL A 363 -74.55 9.04 -46.87
CA VAL A 363 -73.95 7.91 -47.60
C VAL A 363 -73.43 8.41 -48.95
N LEU A 364 -72.14 8.21 -49.21
CA LEU A 364 -71.45 8.61 -50.44
C LEU A 364 -71.48 7.51 -51.49
N SER A 365 -71.23 6.26 -51.09
CA SER A 365 -71.24 5.13 -52.00
C SER A 365 -71.54 3.81 -51.28
N ILE A 366 -72.14 2.88 -52.03
CA ILE A 366 -72.37 1.50 -51.61
C ILE A 366 -71.85 0.60 -52.73
N LYS A 367 -70.98 -0.33 -52.40
CA LYS A 367 -70.41 -1.30 -53.35
C LYS A 367 -70.77 -2.71 -52.93
N LEU A 368 -71.33 -3.47 -53.86
CA LEU A 368 -71.62 -4.89 -53.66
C LEU A 368 -70.46 -5.73 -54.19
N LEU A 369 -69.99 -6.66 -53.36
CA LEU A 369 -68.91 -7.57 -53.67
C LEU A 369 -69.43 -9.00 -53.85
N ASP A 370 -68.79 -9.75 -54.75
CA ASP A 370 -68.97 -11.20 -54.83
C ASP A 370 -68.23 -11.92 -53.69
N ALA A 371 -68.39 -13.25 -53.60
CA ALA A 371 -67.73 -14.08 -52.58
C ALA A 371 -66.18 -14.07 -52.65
N ASN A 372 -65.60 -13.54 -53.73
CA ASN A 372 -64.15 -13.39 -53.90
C ASN A 372 -63.68 -11.94 -53.64
N GLY A 373 -64.58 -11.03 -53.26
CA GLY A 373 -64.29 -9.62 -53.00
C GLY A 373 -64.26 -8.74 -54.26
N ASN A 374 -64.74 -9.21 -55.41
CA ASN A 374 -64.79 -8.40 -56.63
C ASN A 374 -66.03 -7.50 -56.64
N ASP A 375 -65.85 -6.24 -57.04
CA ASP A 375 -66.96 -5.29 -57.25
C ASP A 375 -67.87 -5.80 -58.38
N LEU A 376 -69.14 -6.03 -58.05
CA LEU A 376 -70.15 -6.51 -59.00
C LEU A 376 -70.60 -5.42 -59.98
N GLY A 377 -70.22 -4.15 -59.75
CA GLY A 377 -70.58 -3.02 -60.61
C GLY A 377 -72.09 -2.77 -60.67
N ILE A 378 -72.83 -3.23 -59.66
CA ILE A 378 -74.27 -3.04 -59.56
C ILE A 378 -74.52 -1.67 -58.94
N GLY A 379 -75.27 -0.82 -59.63
CA GLY A 379 -75.71 0.45 -59.07
C GLY A 379 -76.64 0.23 -57.87
N VAL A 380 -76.68 1.22 -56.97
CA VAL A 380 -77.66 1.30 -55.89
C VAL A 380 -78.52 2.54 -56.04
N CYS A 381 -79.79 2.44 -55.67
CA CYS A 381 -80.73 3.55 -55.59
C CYS A 381 -81.58 3.43 -54.31
N ASP A 382 -82.45 4.42 -54.06
CA ASP A 382 -83.40 4.43 -52.94
C ASP A 382 -82.73 4.17 -51.57
N ILE A 383 -81.60 4.84 -51.32
CA ILE A 383 -80.84 4.68 -50.09
C ILE A 383 -81.54 5.38 -48.94
N GLU A 384 -81.88 4.65 -47.88
CA GLU A 384 -82.53 5.15 -46.68
C GLU A 384 -81.83 4.62 -45.41
N VAL A 385 -81.61 5.51 -44.44
CA VAL A 385 -81.08 5.13 -43.11
C VAL A 385 -82.25 5.05 -42.13
N ALA A 386 -82.75 3.83 -41.89
CA ALA A 386 -83.86 3.53 -41.00
C ALA A 386 -83.35 3.03 -39.63
N GLY A 387 -83.01 3.96 -38.74
CA GLY A 387 -82.51 3.64 -37.40
C GLY A 387 -81.17 2.90 -37.43
N ALA A 388 -81.17 1.59 -37.14
CA ALA A 388 -79.97 0.75 -37.17
C ALA A 388 -79.81 -0.05 -38.48
N LYS A 389 -80.62 0.25 -39.50
CA LYS A 389 -80.56 -0.39 -40.81
C LYS A 389 -80.27 0.64 -41.90
N LEU A 390 -79.43 0.26 -42.84
CA LEU A 390 -79.23 0.96 -44.11
C LEU A 390 -79.94 0.17 -45.21
N GLU A 391 -81.03 0.72 -45.71
CA GLU A 391 -81.86 0.12 -46.75
C GLU A 391 -81.51 0.77 -48.10
N PHE A 392 -81.54 -0.03 -49.16
CA PHE A 392 -81.31 0.42 -50.52
C PHE A 392 -81.86 -0.61 -51.51
N SER A 393 -82.04 -0.19 -52.75
CA SER A 393 -82.45 -1.02 -53.86
C SER A 393 -81.33 -1.18 -54.89
N LEU A 394 -81.32 -2.30 -55.60
CA LEU A 394 -80.37 -2.55 -56.68
C LEU A 394 -80.85 -1.90 -57.96
N GLY A 395 -80.08 -0.99 -58.53
CA GLY A 395 -80.50 -0.23 -59.69
C GLY A 395 -79.77 1.08 -59.90
N ASN A 396 -80.17 1.82 -60.94
CA ASN A 396 -79.73 3.19 -61.14
C ASN A 396 -80.92 4.05 -61.54
N GLY A 397 -81.18 5.10 -60.75
CA GLY A 397 -82.38 5.92 -60.89
C GLY A 397 -83.64 5.06 -60.80
N MET A 398 -84.46 5.10 -61.84
CA MET A 398 -85.73 4.34 -61.93
C MET A 398 -85.56 2.93 -62.53
N MET A 399 -84.33 2.48 -62.80
CA MET A 399 -84.05 1.15 -63.36
C MET A 399 -83.60 0.19 -62.28
N TYR A 400 -84.45 -0.79 -61.96
CA TYR A 400 -84.18 -1.79 -60.92
C TYR A 400 -83.60 -3.08 -61.50
N ARG A 401 -82.73 -3.73 -60.73
CA ARG A 401 -82.11 -5.01 -61.08
C ARG A 401 -82.51 -6.08 -60.07
N THR A 402 -83.11 -7.15 -60.55
CA THR A 402 -83.52 -8.30 -59.75
C THR A 402 -82.65 -9.53 -60.04
N PHE A 403 -82.63 -10.49 -59.13
CA PHE A 403 -81.99 -11.79 -59.35
C PHE A 403 -83.00 -12.93 -59.44
N PRO A 404 -82.73 -14.00 -60.20
CA PRO A 404 -83.65 -15.13 -60.35
C PRO A 404 -83.72 -16.03 -59.09
N THR A 405 -82.75 -15.89 -58.18
CA THR A 405 -82.63 -16.65 -56.94
C THR A 405 -82.29 -15.70 -55.79
N ASN A 406 -82.53 -16.12 -54.56
CA ASN A 406 -82.04 -15.39 -53.39
C ASN A 406 -80.51 -15.31 -53.44
N GLN A 407 -79.95 -14.14 -53.15
CA GLN A 407 -78.51 -13.92 -53.09
C GLN A 407 -78.14 -13.16 -51.82
N THR A 408 -76.89 -13.33 -51.40
CA THR A 408 -76.28 -12.56 -50.31
C THR A 408 -74.99 -11.97 -50.83
N PHE A 409 -74.76 -10.69 -50.56
CA PHE A 409 -73.57 -9.96 -50.99
C PHE A 409 -72.88 -9.34 -49.80
N ASP A 410 -71.56 -9.29 -49.86
CA ASP A 410 -70.78 -8.41 -49.01
C ASP A 410 -70.90 -6.99 -49.56
N VAL A 411 -70.97 -6.01 -48.67
CA VAL A 411 -71.21 -4.62 -49.02
C VAL A 411 -70.25 -3.72 -48.29
N ILE A 412 -69.59 -2.83 -49.02
CA ILE A 412 -68.81 -1.74 -48.45
C ILE A 412 -69.61 -0.46 -48.59
N VAL A 413 -69.83 0.22 -47.48
CA VAL A 413 -70.53 1.50 -47.42
C VAL A 413 -69.52 2.59 -47.04
N GLU A 414 -69.48 3.65 -47.83
CA GLU A 414 -68.71 4.87 -47.55
C GLU A 414 -69.69 5.99 -47.17
N PHE A 415 -69.43 6.67 -46.05
CA PHE A 415 -70.32 7.70 -45.54
C PHE A 415 -69.54 8.85 -44.88
N VAL A 416 -70.15 10.04 -44.86
CA VAL A 416 -69.68 11.20 -44.10
C VAL A 416 -70.29 11.14 -42.71
N GLU A 417 -69.52 11.45 -41.67
CA GLU A 417 -70.06 11.60 -40.33
C GLU A 417 -71.18 12.65 -40.25
N ASN A 418 -72.15 12.41 -39.36
CA ASN A 418 -73.28 13.31 -39.07
C ASN A 418 -72.82 14.65 -38.49
#